data_AF-A0A2N5IY09-F1
#
_entry.id   AF-A0A2N5IY09-F1
#
_cell.length_a   1.000
_cell.length_b   1.000
_cell.length_c   1.000
_cell.angle_alpha   90.00
_cell.angle_beta   90.00
_cell.angle_gamma   90.00
#
_symmetry.space_group_name_H-M   'P 1'
#
loop_
_entity.id
_entity.type
_entity.pdbx_description
1 polymer ?
#
loop_
_entity_poly.entity_id
_entity_poly.type
_entity_poly.pdbx_seq_one_letter_code
_entity_poly.pdbx_strand_id
1 'polypeptide(L)'
;MTDETPVDDTDEHIPANAGGRAAFNMGDLPDLRDHPGSEAPSREQEEFTTVYDTIDAMERTLNEAKGTMFSPTLVKIDREDFLDQLQSLKAMLPVQLERASALMREAERRLEGAQSQANVIITSAQSRAADMIRDANDQVQFLTSQENITQLAREKATQMLNKAQHTSDRLTQGADRYCIGVMNDLQEQLDKLKRDVAGGLKVLEDRQQKAAQDVPHVSDDDYPQS
;
A
#
# COMPACT_ATOMS: atom_id res chain seq x y z
N MET A 1 -27.59 57.23 13.08
CA MET A 1 -28.48 56.09 12.83
C MET A 1 -27.78 55.21 11.81
N THR A 2 -27.00 54.21 12.24
CA THR A 2 -27.45 52.81 12.41
C THR A 2 -28.09 52.33 11.10
N ASP A 3 -27.49 51.41 10.36
CA ASP A 3 -27.41 50.01 10.80
C ASP A 3 -26.38 49.23 9.98
N GLU A 4 -25.58 48.42 10.68
CA GLU A 4 -24.78 47.33 10.14
C GLU A 4 -25.68 46.12 9.91
N THR A 5 -25.60 45.45 8.76
CA THR A 5 -25.78 44.00 8.69
C THR A 5 -24.80 43.42 7.65
N PRO A 6 -23.94 42.46 8.02
CA PRO A 6 -23.02 41.82 7.09
C PRO A 6 -23.69 40.65 6.36
N VAL A 7 -23.20 40.40 5.15
CA VAL A 7 -23.57 39.26 4.31
C VAL A 7 -23.09 37.97 4.96
N ASP A 8 -24.01 37.04 5.11
CA ASP A 8 -23.85 35.66 5.54
C ASP A 8 -22.97 34.88 4.55
N ASP A 9 -21.67 34.78 4.83
CA ASP A 9 -20.78 33.81 4.18
C ASP A 9 -21.03 32.44 4.82
N THR A 10 -21.86 31.65 4.14
CA THR A 10 -22.06 30.24 4.46
C THR A 10 -20.73 29.48 4.42
N ASP A 11 -20.38 29.03 5.62
CA ASP A 11 -19.41 28.04 6.01
C ASP A 11 -19.35 26.83 5.04
N GLU A 12 -18.30 26.76 4.21
CA GLU A 12 -17.90 25.54 3.51
C GLU A 12 -16.48 25.15 3.94
N HIS A 13 -16.37 24.79 5.21
CA HIS A 13 -15.16 24.20 5.79
C HIS A 13 -14.95 22.80 5.20
N ILE A 14 -14.09 22.69 4.19
CA ILE A 14 -13.56 21.42 3.69
C ILE A 14 -12.87 20.71 4.87
N PRO A 15 -13.26 19.47 5.27
CA PRO A 15 -12.52 18.74 6.27
C PRO A 15 -11.24 18.22 5.62
N ALA A 16 -10.11 18.83 5.96
CA ALA A 16 -8.79 18.28 5.66
C ALA A 16 -8.68 16.92 6.36
N ASN A 17 -8.76 15.87 5.55
CA ASN A 17 -8.64 14.47 5.95
C ASN A 17 -7.40 14.28 6.83
N ALA A 18 -7.64 13.99 8.11
CA ALA A 18 -6.63 13.75 9.12
C ALA A 18 -5.87 12.45 8.81
N GLY A 19 -4.82 12.57 8.01
CA GLY A 19 -3.73 11.62 7.94
C GLY A 19 -2.97 11.64 9.27
N GLY A 20 -3.57 11.05 10.30
CA GLY A 20 -2.94 10.77 11.58
C GLY A 20 -1.82 9.74 11.38
N ARG A 21 -0.68 10.20 10.86
CA ARG A 21 0.59 9.51 11.09
C ARG A 21 0.68 9.45 12.61
N ALA A 22 0.54 8.27 13.20
CA ALA A 22 0.90 8.03 14.58
C ALA A 22 2.39 8.35 14.68
N ALA A 23 2.69 9.63 14.93
CA ALA A 23 4.02 10.09 15.27
C ALA A 23 4.31 9.37 16.57
N PHE A 24 5.22 8.39 16.50
CA PHE A 24 5.89 7.90 17.69
C PHE A 24 6.46 9.15 18.38
N ASN A 25 5.79 9.58 19.44
CA ASN A 25 6.20 10.75 20.19
C ASN A 25 7.45 10.31 20.94
N MET A 26 8.58 10.98 20.71
CA MET A 26 9.87 10.61 21.33
C MET A 26 9.80 10.68 22.87
N GLY A 27 8.76 11.33 23.42
CA GLY A 27 8.46 11.39 24.86
C GLY A 27 7.65 10.22 25.44
N ASP A 28 7.12 9.30 24.61
CA ASP A 28 6.43 8.07 25.07
C ASP A 28 7.37 6.86 25.16
N LEU A 29 8.65 7.03 24.81
CA LEU A 29 9.67 6.02 25.06
C LEU A 29 10.01 6.03 26.56
N PRO A 30 10.01 4.86 27.24
CA PRO A 30 10.54 4.75 28.60
C PRO A 30 11.96 5.29 28.60
N ASP A 31 12.23 6.30 29.44
CA ASP A 31 13.55 6.91 29.54
C ASP A 31 14.54 5.86 30.05
N LEU A 32 15.33 5.30 29.14
CA LEU A 32 16.39 4.32 29.42
C LEU A 32 17.67 4.98 29.97
N ARG A 33 17.61 6.26 30.36
CA ARG A 33 18.76 7.02 30.89
C ARG A 33 19.00 6.88 32.38
N ASP A 34 18.22 6.08 33.10
CA ASP A 34 18.61 5.62 34.42
C ASP A 34 19.67 4.51 34.29
N HIS A 35 20.88 4.91 33.89
CA HIS A 35 22.09 4.15 34.21
C HIS A 35 22.38 4.36 35.70
N PRO A 36 22.35 3.31 36.55
CA PRO A 36 22.91 3.37 37.90
C PRO A 36 24.44 3.29 37.79
N GLY A 37 25.04 4.28 37.13
CA GLY A 37 26.48 4.34 36.83
C GLY A 37 27.29 5.13 37.87
N SER A 38 26.64 5.68 38.90
CA SER A 38 27.30 6.37 40.01
C SER A 38 26.52 6.16 41.30
N GLU A 39 26.21 4.90 41.62
CA GLU A 39 25.78 4.57 42.97
C GLU A 39 27.05 4.49 43.83
N ALA A 40 27.18 5.41 44.79
CA ALA A 40 27.99 5.13 45.98
C ALA A 40 27.63 3.72 46.47
N PRO A 41 28.58 2.93 47.00
CA PRO A 41 28.29 1.57 47.42
C PRO A 41 27.03 1.60 48.27
N SER A 42 25.99 0.88 47.82
CA SER A 42 24.72 0.85 48.51
C SER A 42 25.00 0.46 49.95
N ARG A 43 24.26 0.97 50.94
CA ARG A 43 24.47 0.63 52.38
C ARG A 43 24.61 -0.89 52.60
N GLU A 44 23.97 -1.67 51.75
CA GLU A 44 24.07 -3.12 51.66
C GLU A 44 25.49 -3.62 51.35
N GLN A 45 26.18 -3.05 50.36
CA GLN A 45 27.56 -3.37 49.99
C GLN A 45 28.57 -2.96 51.09
N GLU A 46 28.31 -1.87 51.80
CA GLU A 46 29.12 -1.42 52.94
C GLU A 46 29.00 -2.40 54.12
N GLU A 47 27.79 -2.91 54.39
CA GLU A 47 27.53 -3.92 55.43
C GLU A 47 28.14 -5.29 55.09
N PHE A 48 28.15 -5.71 53.81
CA PHE A 48 28.79 -6.95 53.37
C PHE A 48 30.31 -6.90 53.54
N THR A 49 30.94 -5.76 53.22
CA THR A 49 32.39 -5.56 53.42
C THR A 49 32.74 -5.66 54.90
N THR A 50 31.90 -5.09 55.78
CA THR A 50 32.09 -5.11 57.24
C THR A 50 32.11 -6.53 57.83
N VAL A 51 31.31 -7.48 57.32
CA VAL A 51 31.33 -8.87 57.79
C VAL A 51 32.61 -9.58 57.38
N TYR A 52 33.05 -9.42 56.13
CA TYR A 52 34.34 -9.97 55.69
C TYR A 52 35.52 -9.33 56.42
N ASP A 53 35.45 -8.03 56.71
CA ASP A 53 36.46 -7.34 57.52
C ASP A 53 36.56 -7.92 58.94
N THR A 54 35.44 -8.30 59.56
CA THR A 54 35.46 -8.97 60.88
C THR A 54 36.06 -10.37 60.81
N ILE A 55 35.81 -11.13 59.75
CA ILE A 55 36.41 -12.45 59.53
C ILE A 55 37.92 -12.31 59.33
N ASP A 56 38.34 -11.37 58.48
CA ASP A 56 39.75 -11.07 58.23
C ASP A 56 40.48 -10.62 59.50
N ALA A 57 39.83 -9.82 60.35
CA ALA A 57 40.38 -9.39 61.64
C ALA A 57 40.55 -10.56 62.62
N MET A 58 39.59 -11.49 62.67
CA MET A 58 39.68 -12.72 63.44
C MET A 58 40.79 -13.65 62.93
N GLU A 59 40.93 -13.77 61.60
CA GLU A 59 41.97 -14.57 60.95
C GLU A 59 43.38 -13.99 61.20
N ARG A 60 43.55 -12.67 61.11
CA ARG A 60 44.80 -11.99 61.46
C ARG A 60 45.15 -12.21 62.93
N THR A 61 44.19 -12.05 63.82
CA THR A 61 44.39 -12.26 65.26
C THR A 61 44.82 -13.69 65.57
N LEU A 62 44.27 -14.68 64.86
CA LEU A 62 44.65 -16.09 64.98
C LEU A 62 46.06 -16.37 64.43
N ASN A 63 46.42 -15.76 63.31
CA ASN A 63 47.72 -15.94 62.64
C ASN A 63 48.87 -15.19 63.34
N GLU A 64 48.60 -14.03 63.94
CA GLU A 64 49.60 -13.17 64.61
C GLU A 64 49.78 -13.50 66.09
N ALA A 65 48.85 -14.24 66.70
CA ALA A 65 48.93 -14.57 68.10
C ALA A 65 50.14 -15.48 68.39
N LYS A 66 50.90 -15.10 69.43
CA LYS A 66 52.19 -15.72 69.75
C LYS A 66 52.00 -17.18 70.20
N GLY A 67 52.71 -18.08 69.52
CA GLY A 67 52.82 -19.48 69.95
C GLY A 67 53.46 -19.59 71.34
N THR A 68 52.99 -20.54 72.15
CA THR A 68 53.59 -20.79 73.47
C THR A 68 54.92 -21.54 73.35
N MET A 69 55.91 -21.15 74.15
CA MET A 69 57.29 -21.63 74.07
C MET A 69 57.44 -23.15 74.26
N PHE A 70 56.42 -23.83 74.81
CA PHE A 70 56.43 -25.26 75.12
C PHE A 70 55.42 -26.09 74.31
N SER A 71 54.71 -25.47 73.36
CA SER A 71 53.75 -26.16 72.47
C SER A 71 53.57 -25.31 71.20
N PRO A 72 54.36 -25.55 70.15
CA PRO A 72 54.34 -24.73 68.93
C PRO A 72 52.99 -24.77 68.18
N THR A 73 52.09 -25.68 68.53
CA THR A 73 50.73 -25.78 67.99
C THR A 73 49.68 -25.00 68.81
N LEU A 74 50.04 -24.47 70.00
CA LEU A 74 49.13 -23.72 70.85
C LEU A 74 49.39 -22.21 70.72
N VAL A 75 48.35 -21.49 70.36
CA VAL A 75 48.35 -20.04 70.20
C VAL A 75 47.59 -19.42 71.38
N LYS A 76 48.16 -18.41 72.03
CA LYS A 76 47.50 -17.70 73.13
C LYS A 76 46.68 -16.54 72.57
N ILE A 77 45.36 -16.68 72.62
CA ILE A 77 44.40 -15.67 72.16
C ILE A 77 43.68 -15.11 73.38
N ASP A 78 43.32 -13.83 73.33
CA ASP A 78 42.36 -13.29 74.30
C ASP A 78 40.98 -13.91 74.03
N ARG A 79 40.52 -14.70 75.00
CA ARG A 79 39.28 -15.44 74.87
C ARG A 79 38.07 -14.51 74.85
N GLU A 80 38.12 -13.38 75.56
CA GLU A 80 37.00 -12.46 75.69
C GLU A 80 36.82 -11.69 74.37
N ASP A 81 37.89 -11.08 73.87
CA ASP A 81 37.87 -10.33 72.61
C ASP A 81 37.47 -11.21 71.41
N PHE A 82 37.99 -12.44 71.33
CA PHE A 82 37.65 -13.36 70.24
C PHE A 82 36.20 -13.84 70.29
N LEU A 83 35.66 -14.06 71.49
CA LEU A 83 34.25 -14.44 71.66
C LEU A 83 33.32 -13.28 71.29
N ASP A 84 33.68 -12.04 71.60
CA ASP A 84 32.91 -10.86 71.23
C ASP A 84 32.88 -10.65 69.71
N GLN A 85 34.02 -10.83 69.04
CA GLN A 85 34.10 -10.79 67.57
C GLN A 85 33.24 -11.90 66.93
N LEU A 86 33.32 -13.13 67.44
CA LEU A 86 32.51 -14.24 66.97
C LEU A 86 31.00 -14.01 67.20
N GLN A 87 30.64 -13.41 68.32
CA GLN A 87 29.25 -13.10 68.65
C GLN A 87 28.69 -11.97 67.77
N SER A 88 29.51 -10.96 67.47
CA SER A 88 29.19 -9.91 66.52
C SER A 88 28.94 -10.47 65.11
N LEU A 89 29.85 -11.34 64.62
CA LEU A 89 29.69 -12.04 63.35
C LEU A 89 28.41 -12.88 63.32
N LYS A 90 28.16 -13.66 64.37
CA LYS A 90 26.96 -14.49 64.51
C LYS A 90 25.66 -13.66 64.52
N ALA A 91 25.70 -12.44 65.04
CA ALA A 91 24.54 -11.54 65.04
C ALA A 91 24.28 -10.90 63.66
N MET A 92 25.32 -10.65 62.87
CA MET A 92 25.21 -10.03 61.53
C MET A 92 24.81 -11.01 60.41
N LEU A 93 25.25 -12.27 60.50
CA LEU A 93 24.95 -13.32 59.50
C LEU A 93 23.45 -13.54 59.19
N PRO A 94 22.53 -13.67 60.16
CA PRO A 94 21.12 -13.94 59.87
C PRO A 94 20.44 -12.76 59.14
N VAL A 95 20.79 -11.53 59.49
CA VAL A 95 20.21 -10.31 58.88
C VAL A 95 20.59 -10.21 57.40
N GLN A 96 21.81 -10.60 57.04
CA GLN A 96 22.28 -10.57 55.66
C GLN A 96 21.64 -11.66 54.80
N LEU A 97 21.45 -12.87 55.34
CA LEU A 97 20.78 -13.95 54.59
C LEU A 97 19.30 -13.61 54.33
N GLU A 98 18.60 -13.02 55.30
CA GLU A 98 17.23 -12.56 55.13
C GLU A 98 17.14 -11.45 54.08
N ARG A 99 18.05 -10.47 54.12
CA ARG A 99 18.09 -9.37 53.15
C ARG A 99 18.46 -9.85 51.74
N ALA A 100 19.45 -10.74 51.61
CA ALA A 100 19.80 -11.35 50.33
C ALA A 100 18.62 -12.15 49.75
N SER A 101 17.89 -12.88 50.59
CA SER A 101 16.68 -13.60 50.18
C SER A 101 15.55 -12.66 49.76
N ALA A 102 15.39 -11.51 50.44
CA ALA A 102 14.42 -10.49 50.07
C ALA A 102 14.78 -9.83 48.72
N LEU A 103 16.05 -9.50 48.52
CA LEU A 103 16.57 -8.97 47.26
C LEU A 103 16.34 -9.95 46.10
N MET A 104 16.62 -11.25 46.30
CA MET A 104 16.39 -12.28 45.27
C MET A 104 14.90 -12.40 44.93
N ARG A 105 14.00 -12.33 45.92
CA ARG A 105 12.55 -12.33 45.67
C ARG A 105 12.08 -11.09 44.91
N GLU A 106 12.65 -9.94 45.21
CA GLU A 106 12.35 -8.69 44.50
C GLU A 106 12.90 -8.73 43.06
N ALA A 107 14.11 -9.26 42.87
CA ALA A 107 14.71 -9.47 41.57
C ALA A 107 13.87 -10.43 40.71
N GLU A 108 13.42 -11.56 41.27
CA GLU A 108 12.54 -12.51 40.58
C GLU A 108 11.21 -11.84 40.19
N ARG A 109 10.57 -11.12 41.12
CA ARG A 109 9.33 -10.39 40.83
C ARG A 109 9.51 -9.35 39.73
N ARG A 110 10.63 -8.61 39.74
CA ARG A 110 10.97 -7.66 38.67
C ARG A 110 11.20 -8.37 37.35
N LEU A 111 11.89 -9.51 37.36
CA LEU A 111 12.16 -10.31 36.16
C LEU A 111 10.87 -10.86 35.56
N GLU A 112 9.99 -11.46 36.36
CA GLU A 112 8.67 -11.93 35.95
C GLU A 112 7.83 -10.78 35.36
N GLY A 113 7.84 -9.61 36.02
CA GLY A 113 7.18 -8.41 35.54
C GLY A 113 7.71 -7.94 34.18
N ALA A 114 9.03 -7.88 34.02
CA ALA A 114 9.68 -7.49 32.77
C ALA A 114 9.40 -8.49 31.64
N GLN A 115 9.43 -9.80 31.94
CA GLN A 115 9.09 -10.85 30.95
C GLN A 115 7.63 -10.76 30.50
N SER A 116 6.70 -10.54 31.43
CA SER A 116 5.28 -10.33 31.10
C SER A 116 5.07 -9.11 30.22
N GLN A 117 5.67 -7.97 30.58
CA GLN A 117 5.62 -6.74 29.78
C GLN A 117 6.22 -6.94 28.38
N ALA A 118 7.37 -7.61 28.29
CA ALA A 118 8.00 -7.93 27.00
C ALA A 118 7.08 -8.79 26.12
N ASN A 119 6.42 -9.80 26.69
CA ASN A 119 5.47 -10.64 25.96
C ASN A 119 4.27 -9.85 25.45
N VAL A 120 3.73 -8.92 26.25
CA VAL A 120 2.66 -8.02 25.80
C VAL A 120 3.13 -7.13 24.65
N ILE A 121 4.33 -6.56 24.74
CA ILE A 121 4.90 -5.72 23.68
C ILE A 121 5.07 -6.53 22.39
N ILE A 122 5.68 -7.72 22.46
CA ILE A 122 5.88 -8.58 21.30
C ILE A 122 4.55 -8.96 20.66
N THR A 123 3.58 -9.40 21.45
CA THR A 123 2.26 -9.80 20.96
C THR A 123 1.53 -8.61 20.32
N SER A 124 1.57 -7.43 20.93
CA SER A 124 0.96 -6.22 20.37
C SER A 124 1.66 -5.74 19.10
N ALA A 125 2.98 -5.88 19.00
CA ALA A 125 3.75 -5.55 17.81
C ALA A 125 3.44 -6.52 16.68
N GLN A 126 3.33 -7.82 16.96
CA GLN A 126 2.94 -8.84 16.00
C GLN A 126 1.51 -8.62 15.48
N SER A 127 0.56 -8.31 16.36
CA SER A 127 -0.82 -7.98 15.94
C SER A 127 -0.83 -6.76 15.03
N ARG A 128 -0.19 -5.66 15.43
CA ARG A 128 -0.11 -4.44 14.62
C ARG A 128 0.58 -4.69 13.27
N ALA A 129 1.62 -5.52 13.24
CA ALA A 129 2.28 -5.89 12.00
C ALA A 129 1.38 -6.73 11.09
N ALA A 130 0.63 -7.69 11.65
CA ALA A 130 -0.33 -8.49 10.90
C ALA A 130 -1.46 -7.62 10.32
N ASP A 131 -1.99 -6.69 11.11
CA ASP A 131 -3.01 -5.72 10.67
C ASP A 131 -2.46 -4.83 9.55
N MET A 132 -1.25 -4.29 9.70
CA MET A 132 -0.60 -3.46 8.68
C MET A 132 -0.37 -4.23 7.37
N ILE A 133 0.06 -5.50 7.45
CA ILE A 133 0.23 -6.35 6.27
C ILE A 133 -1.12 -6.58 5.60
N ARG A 134 -2.18 -6.84 6.37
CA ARG A 134 -3.52 -7.03 5.83
C ARG A 134 -4.02 -5.78 5.11
N ASP A 135 -3.94 -4.62 5.76
CA ASP A 135 -4.35 -3.33 5.18
C ASP A 135 -3.57 -3.01 3.89
N ALA A 136 -2.25 -3.27 3.89
CA ALA A 136 -1.42 -3.08 2.70
C ALA A 136 -1.82 -4.01 1.56
N ASN A 137 -2.12 -5.28 1.85
CA ASN A 137 -2.60 -6.23 0.83
C ASN A 137 -3.96 -5.83 0.27
N ASP A 138 -4.89 -5.41 1.13
CA ASP A 138 -6.22 -4.95 0.71
C ASP A 138 -6.08 -3.71 -0.22
N GLN A 139 -5.19 -2.77 0.12
CA GLN A 139 -4.89 -1.61 -0.72
C GLN A 139 -4.25 -2.01 -2.07
N VAL A 140 -3.29 -2.94 -2.08
CA VAL A 140 -2.66 -3.46 -3.30
C VAL A 140 -3.69 -4.15 -4.18
N GLN A 141 -4.56 -4.96 -3.60
CA GLN A 141 -5.62 -5.66 -4.33
C GLN A 141 -6.62 -4.66 -4.93
N PHE A 142 -6.99 -3.62 -4.18
CA PHE A 142 -7.85 -2.54 -4.67
C PHE A 142 -7.22 -1.80 -5.87
N LEU A 143 -5.95 -1.39 -5.75
CA LEU A 143 -5.23 -0.73 -6.84
C LEU A 143 -5.09 -1.64 -8.07
N THR A 144 -4.76 -2.92 -7.86
CA THR A 144 -4.63 -3.91 -8.93
C THR A 144 -5.96 -4.18 -9.62
N SER A 145 -7.06 -4.27 -8.86
CA SER A 145 -8.39 -4.47 -9.44
C SER A 145 -8.84 -3.27 -10.28
N GLN A 146 -8.57 -2.04 -9.82
CA GLN A 146 -8.85 -0.84 -10.62
C GLN A 146 -8.06 -0.82 -11.91
N GLU A 147 -6.74 -1.05 -11.85
CA GLU A 147 -5.90 -1.04 -13.06
C GLU A 147 -6.28 -2.16 -14.02
N ASN A 148 -6.65 -3.33 -13.50
CA ASN A 148 -7.13 -4.43 -14.33
C ASN A 148 -8.44 -4.07 -15.06
N ILE A 149 -9.38 -3.42 -14.38
CA ILE A 149 -10.65 -2.99 -14.98
C ILE A 149 -10.41 -1.90 -16.04
N THR A 150 -9.53 -0.93 -15.78
CA THR A 150 -9.24 0.14 -16.77
C THR A 150 -8.52 -0.42 -17.99
N GLN A 151 -7.58 -1.36 -17.81
CA GLN A 151 -6.90 -2.03 -18.91
C GLN A 151 -7.89 -2.85 -19.75
N LEU A 152 -8.76 -3.64 -19.12
CA LEU A 152 -9.80 -4.41 -19.80
C LEU A 152 -10.77 -3.50 -20.55
N ALA A 153 -11.17 -2.37 -19.95
CA ALA A 153 -12.04 -1.39 -20.59
C ALA A 153 -11.37 -0.76 -21.82
N ARG A 154 -10.08 -0.39 -21.74
CA ARG A 154 -9.31 0.12 -22.88
C ARG A 154 -9.21 -0.91 -24.00
N GLU A 155 -8.89 -2.15 -23.67
CA GLU A 155 -8.81 -3.23 -24.66
C GLU A 155 -10.15 -3.43 -25.38
N LYS A 156 -11.26 -3.46 -24.63
CA LYS A 156 -12.60 -3.57 -25.20
C LYS A 156 -12.97 -2.36 -26.07
N ALA A 157 -12.58 -1.16 -25.67
CA ALA A 157 -12.79 0.06 -26.47
C ALA A 157 -12.01 -0.01 -27.79
N THR A 158 -10.74 -0.42 -27.77
CA THR A 158 -9.92 -0.63 -28.97
C THR A 158 -10.54 -1.67 -29.91
N GLN A 159 -11.04 -2.79 -29.36
CA GLN A 159 -11.74 -3.80 -30.15
C GLN A 159 -13.03 -3.26 -30.79
N MET A 160 -13.82 -2.47 -30.05
CA MET A 160 -15.01 -1.82 -30.59
C MET A 160 -14.67 -0.85 -31.71
N LEU A 161 -13.63 -0.03 -31.55
CA LEU A 161 -13.16 0.90 -32.58
C LEU A 161 -12.72 0.15 -33.85
N ASN A 162 -11.92 -0.90 -33.70
CA ASN A 162 -11.50 -1.72 -34.86
C ASN A 162 -12.70 -2.37 -35.57
N LYS A 163 -13.67 -2.89 -34.80
CA LYS A 163 -14.90 -3.46 -35.37
C LYS A 163 -15.74 -2.42 -36.08
N ALA A 164 -15.87 -1.22 -35.50
CA ALA A 164 -16.59 -0.10 -36.10
C ALA A 164 -15.92 0.33 -37.41
N GLN A 165 -14.58 0.48 -37.43
CA GLN A 165 -13.83 0.85 -38.62
C GLN A 165 -14.01 -0.20 -39.73
N HIS A 166 -13.82 -1.49 -39.43
CA HIS A 166 -14.03 -2.55 -40.41
C HIS A 166 -15.47 -2.60 -40.93
N THR A 167 -16.46 -2.35 -40.08
CA THR A 167 -17.86 -2.31 -40.50
C THR A 167 -18.14 -1.11 -41.39
N SER A 168 -17.57 0.05 -41.07
CA SER A 168 -17.67 1.28 -41.86
C SER A 168 -17.04 1.08 -43.24
N ASP A 169 -15.81 0.56 -43.30
CA ASP A 169 -15.11 0.31 -44.57
C ASP A 169 -15.91 -0.66 -45.45
N ARG A 170 -16.43 -1.73 -44.85
CA ARG A 170 -17.26 -2.72 -45.56
C ARG A 170 -18.57 -2.11 -46.06
N LEU A 171 -19.20 -1.24 -45.28
CA LEU A 171 -20.43 -0.56 -45.65
C LEU A 171 -20.20 0.39 -46.82
N THR A 172 -19.14 1.21 -46.76
CA THR A 172 -18.75 2.12 -47.85
C THR A 172 -18.47 1.36 -49.12
N GLN A 173 -17.65 0.31 -49.07
CA GLN A 173 -17.34 -0.53 -50.24
C GLN A 173 -18.60 -1.21 -50.80
N GLY A 174 -19.51 -1.66 -49.93
CA GLY A 174 -20.79 -2.24 -50.33
C GLY A 174 -21.70 -1.23 -51.03
N ALA A 175 -21.79 -0.01 -50.49
CA ALA A 175 -22.56 1.08 -51.07
C ALA A 175 -21.99 1.52 -52.43
N ASP A 176 -20.67 1.68 -52.54
CA ASP A 176 -20.01 2.02 -53.81
C ASP A 176 -20.28 0.97 -54.87
N ARG A 177 -20.16 -0.31 -54.51
CA ARG A 177 -20.42 -1.42 -55.42
C ARG A 177 -21.87 -1.47 -55.86
N TYR A 178 -22.80 -1.18 -54.96
CA TYR A 178 -24.23 -1.07 -55.28
C TYR A 178 -24.49 0.10 -56.24
N CYS A 179 -23.96 1.29 -55.97
CA CYS A 179 -24.08 2.46 -56.84
C CYS A 179 -23.53 2.19 -58.24
N ILE A 180 -22.35 1.55 -58.34
CA ILE A 180 -21.77 1.15 -59.63
C ILE A 180 -22.71 0.19 -60.38
N GLY A 181 -23.27 -0.80 -59.68
CA GLY A 181 -24.24 -1.73 -60.27
C GLY A 181 -25.45 -1.01 -60.84
N VAL A 182 -26.10 -0.15 -60.03
CA VAL A 182 -27.28 0.62 -60.47
C VAL A 182 -26.96 1.55 -61.64
N MET A 183 -25.79 2.20 -61.63
CA MET A 183 -25.38 3.07 -62.74
C MET A 183 -25.11 2.29 -64.03
N ASN A 184 -24.50 1.10 -63.93
CA ASN A 184 -24.30 0.21 -65.09
C ASN A 184 -25.63 -0.29 -65.64
N ASP A 185 -26.55 -0.71 -64.77
CA ASP A 185 -27.90 -1.16 -65.18
C ASP A 185 -28.67 -0.03 -65.88
N LEU A 186 -28.58 1.19 -65.33
CA LEU A 186 -29.19 2.38 -65.94
C LEU A 186 -28.56 2.68 -67.31
N GLN A 187 -27.23 2.58 -67.42
CA GLN A 187 -26.52 2.77 -68.69
C GLN A 187 -27.00 1.75 -69.74
N GLU A 188 -27.15 0.49 -69.38
CA GLU A 188 -27.64 -0.55 -70.30
C GLU A 188 -29.08 -0.27 -70.77
N GLN A 189 -29.96 0.17 -69.87
CA GLN A 189 -31.32 0.57 -70.21
C GLN A 189 -31.35 1.78 -71.14
N LEU A 190 -30.51 2.79 -70.90
CA LEU A 190 -30.38 3.96 -71.77
C LEU A 190 -29.86 3.59 -73.15
N ASP A 191 -28.87 2.69 -73.24
CA ASP A 191 -28.35 2.21 -74.51
C ASP A 191 -29.40 1.43 -75.30
N LYS A 192 -30.23 0.63 -74.62
CA LYS A 192 -31.37 -0.04 -75.26
C LYS A 192 -32.38 0.97 -75.79
N LEU A 193 -32.78 1.94 -74.96
CA LEU A 193 -33.71 2.99 -75.37
C LEU A 193 -33.15 3.79 -76.56
N LYS A 194 -31.86 4.11 -76.55
CA LYS A 194 -31.18 4.80 -77.66
C LYS A 194 -31.24 3.99 -78.96
N ARG A 195 -31.02 2.67 -78.89
CA ARG A 195 -31.18 1.77 -80.06
C ARG A 195 -32.62 1.75 -80.56
N ASP A 196 -33.59 1.67 -79.66
CA ASP A 196 -35.02 1.66 -80.01
C ASP A 196 -35.44 2.97 -80.69
N VAL A 197 -34.99 4.12 -80.17
CA VAL A 197 -35.22 5.45 -80.79
C VAL A 197 -34.56 5.55 -82.17
N ALA A 198 -33.30 5.12 -82.31
CA ALA A 198 -32.61 5.14 -83.60
C ALA A 198 -33.30 4.24 -84.64
N GLY A 199 -33.77 3.07 -84.23
CA GLY A 199 -34.58 2.18 -85.07
C GLY A 199 -35.89 2.83 -85.49
N GLY A 200 -36.59 3.49 -84.56
CA GLY A 200 -37.81 4.25 -84.85
C GLY A 200 -37.60 5.38 -85.84
N LEU A 201 -36.52 6.16 -85.68
CA LEU A 201 -36.18 7.25 -86.59
C LEU A 201 -35.88 6.74 -88.01
N LYS A 202 -35.13 5.63 -88.13
CA LYS A 202 -34.85 5.00 -89.42
C LYS A 202 -36.11 4.53 -90.14
N VAL A 203 -37.08 3.96 -89.41
CA VAL A 203 -38.38 3.57 -89.99
C VAL A 203 -39.15 4.79 -90.51
N LEU A 204 -39.07 5.92 -89.81
CA LEU A 204 -39.70 7.17 -90.26
C LEU A 204 -39.01 7.74 -91.51
N GLU A 205 -37.67 7.74 -91.57
CA GLU A 205 -36.90 8.12 -92.76
C GLU A 205 -37.26 7.23 -93.97
N ASP A 206 -37.31 5.91 -93.79
CA ASP A 206 -37.69 4.97 -94.85
C ASP A 206 -39.12 5.24 -95.35
N ARG A 207 -40.06 5.57 -94.44
CA ARG A 207 -41.43 5.96 -94.81
C ARG A 207 -41.46 7.29 -95.57
N GLN A 208 -40.67 8.27 -95.14
CA GLN A 208 -40.58 9.55 -95.82
C GLN A 208 -39.99 9.40 -97.23
N GLN A 209 -38.96 8.57 -97.40
CA GLN A 209 -38.37 8.29 -98.72
C GLN A 209 -39.34 7.55 -99.64
N LYS A 210 -40.07 6.55 -99.13
CA LYS A 210 -41.13 5.89 -99.91
C LYS A 210 -42.26 6.85 -100.29
N ALA A 211 -42.72 7.67 -99.36
CA ALA A 211 -43.72 8.70 -99.63
C ALA A 211 -43.23 9.75 -100.63
N ALA A 212 -41.93 10.08 -100.64
CA ALA A 212 -41.31 10.99 -101.60
C ALA A 212 -41.17 10.36 -103.00
N GLN A 213 -41.03 9.04 -103.11
CA GLN A 213 -41.02 8.31 -104.38
C GLN A 213 -42.42 8.11 -104.97
N ASP A 214 -43.45 8.03 -104.11
CA ASP A 214 -44.87 7.95 -104.51
C ASP A 214 -45.53 9.32 -104.78
N VAL A 215 -44.79 10.43 -104.71
CA VAL A 215 -45.33 11.74 -105.15
C VAL A 215 -45.40 11.74 -106.68
N PRO A 216 -46.58 11.90 -107.29
CA PRO A 216 -46.71 11.96 -108.73
C PRO A 216 -45.84 13.11 -109.26
N HIS A 217 -44.85 12.79 -110.09
CA HIS A 217 -44.18 13.78 -110.90
C HIS A 217 -45.24 14.33 -111.87
N VAL A 218 -45.70 15.57 -111.64
CA VAL A 218 -46.51 16.30 -112.61
C VAL A 218 -45.67 16.38 -113.88
N SER A 219 -46.02 15.53 -114.85
CA SER A 219 -45.43 15.56 -116.18
C SER A 219 -46.13 16.69 -116.95
N ASP A 220 -45.42 17.34 -117.88
CA ASP A 220 -45.88 18.53 -118.64
C ASP A 220 -47.23 18.35 -119.40
N ASP A 221 -47.81 17.14 -119.43
CA ASP A 221 -49.09 16.81 -120.08
C ASP A 221 -50.34 17.08 -119.22
N ASP A 222 -50.21 17.41 -117.92
CA ASP A 222 -51.37 17.54 -117.00
C ASP A 222 -51.96 18.97 -116.89
N TYR A 223 -51.53 19.90 -117.76
CA TYR A 223 -52.18 21.21 -117.87
C TYR A 223 -53.32 21.17 -118.91
N PRO A 224 -54.58 21.48 -118.54
CA PRO A 224 -55.64 21.58 -119.52
C PRO A 224 -55.38 22.78 -120.45
N GLN A 225 -55.19 22.49 -121.74
CA GLN A 225 -55.24 23.51 -122.79
C GLN A 225 -56.69 23.92 -123.06
N SER A 226 -56.89 25.25 -123.09
CA SER A 226 -58.02 26.00 -123.67
C SER A 226 -59.31 26.05 -122.87
#